data_AF-A0AA42U677-F1
#
_entry.id   AF-A0AA42U677-F1
#
_cell.length_a   1.000
_cell.length_b   1.000
_cell.length_c   1.000
_cell.angle_alpha   90.00
_cell.angle_beta   90.00
_cell.angle_gamma   90.00
#
_symmetry.space_group_name_H-M   'P 1'
#
loop_
_entity.id
_entity.type
_entity.pdbx_description
1 polymer ?
#
loop_
_entity_poly.entity_id
_entity_poly.type
_entity_poly.pdbx_seq_one_letter_code
_entity_poly.pdbx_strand_id
1 'polypeptide(L)'
;MAKTTDVKKQKLSYVGLSVIECFEEAGLDDVYINEKIEEFSDLKNYASLHKALRILDDGNMARLAKKLEVSVDMLNATLAVLNKI
;
A
#
# COMPACT_ATOMS: atom_id res chain seq x y z
N MET A 1 25.48 0.91 5.54
CA MET A 1 24.83 0.30 4.35
C MET A 1 23.34 0.53 4.51
N ALA A 2 22.67 1.24 3.60
CA ALA A 2 21.20 1.25 3.59
C ALA A 2 20.75 -0.21 3.48
N LYS A 3 19.77 -0.65 4.28
CA LYS A 3 19.30 -2.03 4.22
C LYS A 3 18.77 -2.24 2.79
N THR A 4 19.01 -3.39 2.17
CA THR A 4 18.60 -3.69 0.78
C THR A 4 17.13 -3.32 0.49
N THR A 5 16.28 -3.41 1.52
CA THR A 5 14.88 -2.98 1.52
C THR A 5 14.68 -1.48 1.25
N ASP A 6 15.52 -0.60 1.80
CA ASP A 6 15.43 0.86 1.58
C ASP A 6 15.66 1.22 0.11
N VAL A 7 16.60 0.54 -0.56
CA VAL A 7 16.88 0.73 -1.99
C VAL A 7 15.71 0.25 -2.84
N LYS A 8 15.05 -0.85 -2.46
CA LYS A 8 13.87 -1.37 -3.18
C LYS A 8 12.67 -0.44 -3.05
N LYS A 9 12.45 0.16 -1.87
CA LYS A 9 11.36 1.12 -1.63
C LYS A 9 11.43 2.35 -2.52
N GLN A 10 12.62 2.79 -2.93
CA GLN A 10 12.80 3.95 -3.83
C GLN A 10 12.16 3.76 -5.21
N LYS A 11 11.87 2.52 -5.61
CA LYS A 11 11.19 2.20 -6.88
C LYS A 11 9.67 2.25 -6.78
N LEU A 12 9.12 2.26 -5.57
CA LEU A 12 7.68 2.23 -5.35
C LEU A 12 7.05 3.56 -5.76
N SER A 13 5.82 3.48 -6.26
CA SER A 13 4.97 4.67 -6.40
C SER A 13 4.62 5.25 -5.03
N TYR A 14 4.15 6.49 -4.97
CA TYR A 14 3.73 7.15 -3.72
C TYR A 14 2.71 6.31 -2.93
N VAL A 15 1.71 5.74 -3.63
CA VAL A 15 0.73 4.86 -2.99
C VAL A 15 1.37 3.54 -2.56
N GLY A 16 2.22 2.94 -3.41
CA GLY A 16 2.93 1.70 -3.07
C GLY A 16 3.79 1.86 -1.81
N LEU A 17 4.55 2.95 -1.71
CA LEU A 17 5.35 3.26 -0.51
C LEU A 17 4.46 3.42 0.72
N SER A 18 3.37 4.20 0.61
CA SER A 18 2.44 4.44 1.72
C SER A 18 1.83 3.13 2.25
N VAL A 19 1.54 2.17 1.38
CA VAL A 19 1.03 0.85 1.75
C VAL A 19 2.09 0.05 2.51
N ILE A 20 3.33 0.03 2.03
CA ILE A 20 4.44 -0.64 2.73
C ILE A 20 4.67 -0.05 4.11
N GLU A 21 4.62 1.27 4.26
CA GLU A 21 4.71 1.91 5.58
C GLU A 21 3.54 1.52 6.50
N CYS A 22 2.32 1.31 5.97
CA CYS A 22 1.21 0.82 6.78
C CYS A 22 1.51 -0.58 7.36
N PHE A 23 2.09 -1.46 6.55
CA PHE A 23 2.48 -2.81 6.98
C PHE A 23 3.59 -2.78 8.03
N GLU A 24 4.57 -1.89 7.88
CA GLU A 24 5.62 -1.66 8.87
C GLU A 24 5.05 -1.15 10.20
N GLU A 25 4.17 -0.17 10.14
CA GLU A 25 3.48 0.39 11.33
C GLU A 25 2.56 -0.63 12.01
N ALA A 26 2.06 -1.62 11.25
CA ALA A 26 1.29 -2.74 11.78
C ALA A 26 2.18 -3.83 12.41
N GLY A 27 3.50 -3.76 12.25
CA GLY A 27 4.44 -4.75 12.77
C GLY A 27 4.43 -6.07 12.01
N LEU A 28 4.05 -6.06 10.72
CA LEU A 28 4.17 -7.24 9.87
C LEU A 28 5.65 -7.60 9.68
N ASP A 29 5.92 -8.89 9.44
CA ASP A 29 7.30 -9.38 9.37
C ASP A 29 8.00 -8.94 8.07
N ASP A 30 9.34 -8.90 8.14
CA ASP A 30 10.19 -8.48 7.03
C ASP A 30 10.02 -9.36 5.78
N VAL A 31 9.66 -10.64 5.91
CA VAL A 31 9.47 -11.53 4.75
C VAL A 31 8.25 -11.07 3.98
N TYR A 32 7.12 -10.91 4.66
CA TYR A 32 5.89 -10.37 4.08
C TYR A 32 6.11 -9.00 3.45
N ILE A 33 6.77 -8.09 4.16
CA ILE A 33 7.02 -6.73 3.68
C ILE A 33 7.89 -6.72 2.42
N ASN A 34 8.96 -7.53 2.39
CA ASN A 34 9.82 -7.63 1.22
C ASN A 34 9.07 -8.22 0.01
N GLU A 35 8.21 -9.23 0.20
CA GLU A 35 7.35 -9.76 -0.86
C GLU A 35 6.42 -8.67 -1.41
N LYS A 36 5.78 -7.88 -0.54
CA LYS A 36 4.93 -6.76 -0.98
C LYS A 36 5.70 -5.66 -1.69
N ILE A 37 6.93 -5.35 -1.28
CA ILE A 37 7.76 -4.38 -2.00
C ILE A 37 8.00 -4.85 -3.45
N GLU A 38 8.32 -6.13 -3.67
CA GLU A 38 8.47 -6.67 -5.02
C GLU A 38 7.15 -6.61 -5.80
N GLU A 39 6.03 -7.02 -5.21
CA GLU A 39 4.71 -6.98 -5.86
C GLU A 39 4.26 -5.58 -6.28
N PHE A 40 4.66 -4.54 -5.55
CA PHE A 40 4.30 -3.15 -5.84
C PHE A 40 5.34 -2.40 -6.67
N SER A 41 6.52 -2.98 -6.91
CA SER A 41 7.67 -2.32 -7.55
C SER A 41 7.39 -1.82 -8.97
N ASP A 42 6.58 -2.55 -9.74
CA ASP A 42 6.23 -2.20 -11.12
C ASP A 42 4.91 -1.40 -11.23
N LEU A 43 4.23 -1.15 -10.10
CA LEU A 43 2.91 -0.53 -10.09
C LEU A 43 2.99 0.99 -9.95
N LYS A 44 2.27 1.71 -10.82
CA LYS A 44 1.98 3.14 -10.65
C LYS A 44 0.90 3.34 -9.58
N ASN A 45 0.69 4.60 -9.16
CA ASN A 45 -0.23 4.95 -8.06
C ASN A 45 -1.62 4.31 -8.19
N TYR A 46 -2.25 4.39 -9.38
CA TYR A 46 -3.59 3.83 -9.59
C TYR A 46 -3.62 2.30 -9.40
N ALA A 47 -2.71 1.57 -10.04
CA ALA A 47 -2.64 0.12 -9.92
C ALA A 47 -2.26 -0.32 -8.50
N SER A 48 -1.39 0.45 -7.85
CA SER A 48 -1.03 0.24 -6.43
C SER A 48 -2.25 0.42 -5.54
N LEU A 49 -3.03 1.49 -5.73
CA LEU A 49 -4.23 1.75 -4.96
C LEU A 49 -5.26 0.63 -5.14
N HIS A 50 -5.57 0.27 -6.39
CA HIS A 50 -6.52 -0.81 -6.66
C HIS A 50 -6.08 -2.13 -6.01
N LYS A 51 -4.80 -2.49 -6.11
CA LYS A 51 -4.26 -3.70 -5.47
C LYS A 51 -4.34 -3.61 -3.95
N ALA A 52 -3.94 -2.48 -3.36
CA ALA A 52 -3.98 -2.26 -1.91
C ALA A 52 -5.39 -2.42 -1.36
N LEU A 53 -6.38 -1.73 -1.94
CA LEU A 53 -7.76 -1.77 -1.47
C LEU A 53 -8.38 -3.18 -1.45
N ARG A 54 -7.81 -4.14 -2.20
CA ARG A 54 -8.27 -5.54 -2.22
C ARG A 54 -7.61 -6.44 -1.17
N ILE A 55 -6.51 -6.01 -0.55
CA ILE A 55 -5.70 -6.84 0.35
C ILE A 55 -5.59 -6.27 1.77
N LEU A 56 -5.91 -5.00 1.97
CA LEU A 56 -5.82 -4.37 3.28
C LEU A 56 -6.97 -4.82 4.20
N ASP A 57 -6.61 -5.10 5.45
CA ASP A 57 -7.58 -5.15 6.56
C ASP A 57 -8.04 -3.73 6.97
N ASP A 58 -9.07 -3.66 7.82
CA ASP A 58 -9.64 -2.39 8.29
C ASP A 58 -8.62 -1.47 8.97
N GLY A 59 -7.65 -2.05 9.71
CA GLY A 59 -6.63 -1.28 10.41
C GLY A 59 -5.64 -0.62 9.45
N ASN A 60 -5.16 -1.38 8.46
CA ASN A 60 -4.28 -0.88 7.43
C ASN A 60 -5.00 0.02 6.43
N MET A 61 -6.29 -0.21 6.18
CA MET A 61 -7.15 0.72 5.43
C MET A 61 -7.22 2.08 6.12
N ALA A 62 -7.41 2.11 7.44
CA ALA A 62 -7.43 3.36 8.22
C ALA A 62 -6.07 4.08 8.20
N ARG A 63 -4.95 3.34 8.32
CA ARG A 63 -3.60 3.92 8.21
C ARG A 63 -3.36 4.51 6.82
N LEU A 64 -3.73 3.79 5.77
CA LEU A 64 -3.57 4.26 4.40
C LEU A 64 -4.41 5.51 4.15
N ALA A 65 -5.68 5.53 4.58
CA ALA A 65 -6.55 6.69 4.47
C ALA A 65 -5.92 7.93 5.11
N LYS A 66 -5.36 7.79 6.32
CA LYS A 66 -4.66 8.87 7.01
C LYS A 66 -3.43 9.36 6.22
N LYS A 67 -2.60 8.45 5.70
CA LYS A 67 -1.40 8.81 4.91
C LYS A 67 -1.74 9.51 3.59
N LEU A 68 -2.86 9.13 2.98
CA LEU A 68 -3.35 9.73 1.74
C LEU A 68 -4.23 10.97 1.97
N GLU A 69 -4.44 11.37 3.23
CA GLU A 69 -5.28 12.51 3.64
C GLU A 69 -6.72 12.43 3.12
N VAL A 70 -7.29 11.22 3.13
CA VAL A 70 -8.68 10.93 2.73
C VAL A 70 -9.43 10.19 3.83
N SER A 71 -10.75 10.08 3.70
CA SER A 71 -11.53 9.20 4.59
C SER A 71 -11.47 7.74 4.12
N VAL A 72 -11.69 6.81 5.05
CA VAL A 72 -11.88 5.38 4.74
C VAL A 72 -13.07 5.19 3.78
N ASP A 73 -14.12 6.00 3.91
CA ASP A 73 -15.29 5.95 3.01
C ASP A 73 -14.92 6.29 1.56
N MET A 74 -13.99 7.23 1.33
CA MET A 74 -13.50 7.53 -0.01
C MET A 74 -12.75 6.34 -0.61
N LEU A 75 -11.96 5.63 0.20
CA LEU A 75 -11.26 4.41 -0.23
C LEU A 75 -12.25 3.28 -0.55
N ASN A 76 -13.27 3.08 0.30
CA ASN A 76 -14.32 2.10 0.07
C ASN A 76 -15.14 2.41 -1.18
N ALA A 77 -15.51 3.68 -1.38
CA ALA A 77 -16.21 4.12 -2.59
C ALA A 77 -15.35 3.89 -3.84
N THR A 78 -14.05 4.19 -3.76
CA THR A 78 -13.09 3.93 -4.84
C THR A 78 -13.06 2.44 -5.19
N LEU A 79 -12.89 1.57 -4.19
CA LEU A 79 -12.89 0.12 -4.41
C LEU A 79 -14.21 -0.38 -5.03
N ALA A 80 -15.34 0.11 -4.54
CA ALA A 80 -16.66 -0.26 -5.05
C ALA A 80 -16.85 0.12 -6.52
N VAL A 81 -16.30 1.25 -6.96
CA VAL A 81 -16.29 1.65 -8.37
C VAL A 81 -15.32 0.79 -9.18
N LEU A 82 -14.10 0.56 -8.69
CA LEU A 82 -13.07 -0.22 -9.39
C LEU A 82 -13.50 -1.68 -9.64
N ASN A 83 -14.28 -2.26 -8.73
CA ASN A 83 -14.80 -3.63 -8.87
C ASN A 83 -15.95 -3.76 -9.89
N LYS A 84 -16.47 -2.65 -10.44
CA LYS A 84 -17.51 -2.67 -11.48
C LYS A 84 -16.95 -2.60 -12.91
N ILE A 85 -15.64 -2.44 -13.05
CA ILE A 85 -14.91 -2.38 -14.33
C ILE A 85 -14.36 -3.77 -14.64
#